data_AF-A0A087WR00-F1
#
_entry.id   AF-A0A087WR00-F1
#
_cell.length_a   1.000
_cell.length_b   1.000
_cell.length_c   1.000
_cell.angle_alpha   90.00
_cell.angle_beta   90.00
_cell.angle_gamma   90.00
#
_symmetry.space_group_name_H-M   'P 1'
#
loop_
_entity.id
_entity.type
_entity.pdbx_description
1 polymer ?
#
loop_
_entity_poly.entity_id
_entity_poly.type
_entity_poly.pdbx_seq_one_letter_code
_entity_poly.pdbx_strand_id
1 'polypeptide(L)'
;MEVLRRSSVFAAEIMDAFDRSPTDKELVAQAKALGREYVHARLLRAGLSWSAPERASPAPGGRLAEVCTVLLRLGDELEQIRPSVYRNVARQLHIPLQSEPVVTDAFLAVAGHIFSAGITW
;
A
#
# COMPACT_ATOMS: atom_id res chain seq x y z
N MET A 1 -9.90 -37.92 23.73
CA MET A 1 -10.01 -36.49 24.13
C MET A 1 -9.03 -35.56 23.40
N GLU A 2 -8.00 -36.07 22.71
CA GLU A 2 -7.01 -35.28 21.95
C GLU A 2 -7.60 -34.34 20.88
N VAL A 3 -8.59 -34.84 20.13
CA VAL A 3 -9.15 -34.15 18.96
C VAL A 3 -9.92 -32.90 19.36
N LEU A 4 -10.71 -32.98 20.44
CA LEU A 4 -11.42 -31.83 21.02
C LEU A 4 -10.46 -30.77 21.57
N ARG A 5 -9.33 -31.21 22.16
CA ARG A 5 -8.28 -30.31 22.68
C ARG A 5 -7.51 -29.58 21.56
N ARG A 6 -7.26 -30.26 20.43
CA ARG A 6 -6.64 -29.65 19.25
C ARG A 6 -7.59 -28.66 18.57
N SER A 7 -8.89 -28.97 18.50
CA SER A 7 -9.90 -28.05 17.98
C SER A 7 -10.08 -26.81 18.87
N SER A 8 -10.00 -26.95 20.20
CA SER A 8 -10.12 -25.80 21.11
C SER A 8 -8.89 -24.88 21.11
N VAL A 9 -7.69 -25.43 20.91
CA VAL A 9 -6.46 -24.63 20.77
C VAL A 9 -6.48 -23.85 19.45
N PHE A 10 -6.87 -24.50 18.35
CA PHE A 10 -7.03 -23.83 17.06
C PHE A 10 -8.11 -22.73 17.10
N ALA A 11 -9.24 -22.99 17.76
CA ALA A 11 -10.27 -21.98 17.97
C ALA A 11 -9.77 -20.79 18.82
N ALA A 12 -8.96 -21.05 19.85
CA ALA A 12 -8.37 -20.00 20.68
C ALA A 12 -7.33 -19.17 19.90
N GLU A 13 -6.50 -19.79 19.06
CA GLU A 13 -5.56 -19.08 18.18
C GLU A 13 -6.28 -18.22 17.13
N ILE A 14 -7.38 -18.71 16.56
CA ILE A 14 -8.22 -17.92 15.65
C ILE A 14 -8.82 -16.72 16.38
N MET A 15 -9.39 -16.92 17.57
CA MET A 15 -9.97 -15.82 18.35
C MET A 15 -8.90 -14.79 18.77
N ASP A 16 -7.73 -15.23 19.24
CA ASP A 16 -6.60 -14.33 19.56
C ASP A 16 -6.06 -13.60 18.32
N ALA A 17 -6.12 -14.21 17.13
CA ALA A 17 -5.78 -13.54 15.88
C ALA A 17 -6.81 -12.49 15.46
N PHE A 18 -8.11 -12.74 15.70
CA PHE A 18 -9.17 -11.75 15.50
C PHE A 18 -9.05 -10.58 16.49
N ASP A 19 -8.76 -10.87 17.77
CA ASP A 19 -8.57 -9.83 18.79
C ASP A 19 -7.34 -8.94 18.54
N ARG A 20 -6.36 -9.44 17.78
CA ARG A 20 -5.16 -8.70 17.34
C ARG A 20 -5.26 -8.16 15.92
N SER A 21 -6.39 -8.34 15.25
CA SER A 21 -6.56 -7.83 13.89
C SER A 21 -6.59 -6.30 13.91
N PRO A 22 -5.85 -5.63 13.00
CA PRO A 22 -5.81 -4.19 12.98
C PRO A 22 -7.20 -3.64 12.67
N THR A 23 -7.58 -2.60 13.39
CA THR A 23 -8.82 -1.86 13.12
C THR A 23 -8.74 -1.15 11.77
N ASP A 24 -9.89 -0.83 11.19
CA ASP A 24 -9.96 -0.01 9.96
C ASP A 24 -9.17 1.29 10.09
N LYS A 25 -9.20 1.91 11.28
CA LYS A 25 -8.45 3.14 11.57
C LYS A 25 -6.95 2.92 11.48
N GLU A 26 -6.45 1.80 12.01
CA GLU A 26 -5.03 1.44 11.94
C GLU A 26 -4.62 1.09 10.52
N LEU A 27 -5.44 0.33 9.78
CA LEU A 27 -5.20 0.03 8.38
C LEU A 27 -5.13 1.30 7.52
N VAL A 28 -6.07 2.24 7.71
CA VAL A 28 -6.06 3.52 7.02
C VAL A 28 -4.82 4.35 7.39
N ALA A 29 -4.42 4.38 8.66
CA ALA A 29 -3.22 5.09 9.10
C ALA A 29 -1.94 4.50 8.49
N GLN A 30 -1.82 3.16 8.48
CA GLN A 30 -0.69 2.45 7.88
C GLN A 30 -0.65 2.65 6.36
N ALA A 31 -1.78 2.52 5.66
CA ALA A 31 -1.87 2.75 4.22
C ALA A 31 -1.48 4.19 3.83
N LYS A 32 -1.93 5.19 4.60
CA LYS A 32 -1.54 6.59 4.40
C LYS A 32 -0.04 6.80 4.59
N ALA A 33 0.55 6.18 5.61
CA ALA A 33 1.99 6.25 5.83
C ALA A 33 2.77 5.63 4.66
N LEU A 34 2.42 4.41 4.27
CA LEU A 34 3.06 3.70 3.15
C LEU A 34 2.92 4.46 1.83
N GLY A 35 1.72 4.93 1.49
CA GLY A 35 1.48 5.70 0.26
C GLY A 35 2.29 7.00 0.21
N ARG A 36 2.41 7.71 1.33
CA ARG A 36 3.23 8.93 1.41
C ARG A 36 4.71 8.63 1.18
N GLU A 37 5.26 7.62 1.86
CA GLU A 37 6.67 7.24 1.67
C GLU A 37 6.93 6.75 0.24
N TYR A 38 6.00 6.00 -0.37
CA TYR A 38 6.10 5.54 -1.74
C TYR A 38 6.19 6.70 -2.74
N VAL A 39 5.27 7.67 -2.64
CA VAL A 39 5.29 8.88 -3.49
C VAL A 39 6.55 9.69 -3.24
N HIS A 40 6.94 9.89 -1.98
CA HIS A 40 8.15 10.65 -1.64
C HIS A 40 9.41 10.01 -2.23
N ALA A 41 9.59 8.70 -2.08
CA ALA A 41 10.72 7.98 -2.66
C ALA A 41 10.77 8.12 -4.20
N ARG A 42 9.61 8.10 -4.87
CA ARG A 42 9.50 8.30 -6.32
C ARG A 42 9.87 9.72 -6.74
N LEU A 43 9.44 10.74 -5.99
CA LEU A 43 9.79 12.14 -6.23
C LEU A 43 11.29 12.39 -6.01
N LEU A 44 11.87 11.84 -4.93
CA LEU A 44 13.31 11.90 -4.67
C LEU A 44 14.11 11.29 -5.83
N ARG A 45 13.71 10.09 -6.29
CA ARG A 45 14.34 9.41 -7.43
C ARG A 45 14.24 10.21 -8.74
N ALA A 46 13.17 10.98 -8.91
CA ALA A 46 12.97 11.86 -10.06
C ALA A 46 13.72 13.20 -9.94
N GLY A 47 14.45 13.45 -8.84
CA GLY A 47 15.14 14.71 -8.59
C GLY A 47 14.20 15.87 -8.23
N LEU A 48 12.95 15.58 -7.87
CA LEU A 48 11.90 16.57 -7.57
C LEU A 48 11.74 16.78 -6.04
N SER A 49 12.83 16.68 -5.28
CA SER A 49 12.78 16.74 -3.82
C SER A 49 12.28 18.10 -3.32
N TRP A 50 11.20 18.09 -2.53
CA TRP A 50 10.85 19.20 -1.64
C TRP A 50 11.43 18.92 -0.24
N SER A 51 11.50 19.95 0.63
CA SER A 51 11.83 19.77 2.05
C SER A 51 11.00 18.63 2.66
N ALA A 52 11.63 17.81 3.51
CA ALA A 52 11.15 16.53 4.01
C ALA A 52 9.66 16.53 4.44
N PRO A 53 8.93 15.41 4.31
CA PRO A 53 7.54 15.35 4.75
C PRO A 53 7.42 15.73 6.23
N GLU A 54 6.52 16.68 6.52
CA GLU A 54 6.28 17.26 7.85
C GLU A 54 5.79 16.25 8.91
N ARG A 55 5.48 15.00 8.49
CA ARG A 55 5.03 13.90 9.36
C ARG A 55 6.03 12.76 9.36
N ALA A 56 6.25 12.22 10.56
CA ALA A 56 7.18 11.13 10.84
C ALA A 56 6.98 9.97 9.85
N SER A 57 8.08 9.61 9.18
CA SER A 57 8.26 8.33 8.50
C SER A 57 8.00 7.19 9.49
N PRO A 58 7.60 5.97 9.05
CA PRO A 58 7.45 4.84 9.95
C PRO A 58 8.67 4.70 10.87
N ALA A 59 8.43 4.44 12.16
CA ALA A 59 9.53 4.34 13.12
C ALA A 59 10.57 3.31 12.62
N PRO A 60 11.86 3.67 12.54
CA PRO A 60 12.89 2.79 12.02
C PRO A 60 12.97 1.51 12.85
N GLY A 61 13.06 0.36 12.18
CA GLY A 61 13.09 -0.96 12.83
C GLY A 61 11.72 -1.53 13.25
N GLY A 62 10.61 -0.84 12.97
CA GLY A 62 9.26 -1.38 13.15
C GLY A 62 8.77 -2.21 11.96
N ARG A 63 7.79 -3.10 12.18
CA ARG A 63 7.16 -3.92 11.13
C ARG A 63 6.67 -3.10 9.93
N LEU A 64 6.11 -1.91 10.16
CA LEU A 64 5.64 -1.04 9.08
C LEU A 64 6.79 -0.50 8.21
N ALA A 65 7.98 -0.30 8.80
CA ALA A 65 9.17 0.09 8.06
C ALA A 65 9.65 -1.05 7.16
N GLU A 66 9.63 -2.30 7.64
CA GLU A 66 9.94 -3.48 6.81
C GLU A 66 8.97 -3.63 5.63
N VAL A 67 7.66 -3.49 5.89
CA VAL A 67 6.63 -3.48 4.83
C VAL A 67 6.89 -2.36 3.82
N CYS A 68 7.26 -1.16 4.28
CA CYS A 68 7.62 -0.04 3.42
C CYS A 68 8.81 -0.37 2.51
N THR A 69 9.87 -0.97 3.07
CA THR A 69 11.05 -1.41 2.29
C THR A 69 10.67 -2.42 1.21
N VAL A 70 9.85 -3.42 1.55
CA VAL A 70 9.38 -4.42 0.59
C VAL A 70 8.52 -3.77 -0.49
N LEU A 71 7.57 -2.91 -0.12
CA LEU A 71 6.69 -2.21 -1.06
C LEU A 71 7.48 -1.38 -2.08
N LEU A 72 8.47 -0.62 -1.61
CA LEU A 72 9.34 0.19 -2.48
C LEU A 72 10.11 -0.68 -3.48
N ARG A 73 10.69 -1.79 -2.99
CA ARG A 73 11.45 -2.72 -3.82
C ARG A 73 10.56 -3.40 -4.88
N LEU A 74 9.39 -3.90 -4.49
CA LEU A 74 8.45 -4.51 -5.43
C LEU A 74 7.99 -3.50 -6.49
N GLY A 75 7.72 -2.26 -6.09
CA GLY A 75 7.40 -1.19 -7.02
C GLY A 75 8.51 -0.94 -8.06
N ASP A 76 9.79 -1.00 -7.63
CA ASP A 76 10.93 -0.87 -8.54
C ASP A 76 11.03 -2.04 -9.52
N GLU A 77 10.86 -3.26 -9.02
CA GLU A 77 10.92 -4.48 -9.84
C GLU A 77 9.76 -4.50 -10.86
N LEU A 78 8.53 -4.16 -10.47
CA LEU A 78 7.38 -4.09 -11.38
C LEU A 78 7.57 -3.06 -12.50
N GLU A 79 8.11 -1.88 -12.17
CA GLU A 79 8.45 -0.86 -13.15
C GLU A 79 9.55 -1.28 -14.13
N GLN A 80 10.43 -2.21 -13.74
CA GLN A 80 11.47 -2.78 -14.60
C GLN A 80 10.92 -3.92 -15.48
N ILE A 81 10.11 -4.82 -14.92
CA ILE A 81 9.58 -6.00 -15.62
C ILE A 81 8.53 -5.60 -16.65
N ARG A 82 7.60 -4.69 -16.30
CA ARG A 82 6.53 -4.22 -17.22
C ARG A 82 6.41 -2.70 -17.23
N PRO A 83 7.38 -1.98 -17.85
CA PRO A 83 7.38 -0.51 -17.87
C PRO A 83 6.12 0.08 -18.51
N SER A 84 5.57 -0.57 -19.54
CA SER A 84 4.34 -0.15 -20.21
C SER A 84 3.11 -0.21 -19.30
N VAL A 85 3.12 -0.95 -18.21
CA VAL A 85 1.98 -1.01 -17.28
C VAL A 85 2.18 -0.03 -16.11
N TYR A 86 3.39 0.06 -15.58
CA TYR A 86 3.64 0.77 -14.32
C TYR A 86 4.21 2.19 -14.47
N ARG A 87 4.62 2.62 -15.68
CA ARG A 87 5.17 3.97 -15.91
C ARG A 87 4.26 4.84 -16.76
N ASN A 88 4.15 6.12 -16.42
CA ASN A 88 3.40 7.11 -17.19
C ASN A 88 1.91 6.77 -17.40
N VAL A 89 1.27 6.04 -16.48
CA VAL A 89 -0.13 5.61 -16.60
C VAL A 89 -1.08 6.76 -16.93
N ALA A 90 -0.92 7.92 -16.27
CA ALA A 90 -1.70 9.11 -16.56
C ALA A 90 -1.58 9.56 -18.03
N ARG A 91 -0.39 9.46 -18.63
CA ARG A 91 -0.17 9.77 -20.04
C ARG A 91 -0.81 8.73 -20.96
N GLN A 92 -0.69 7.44 -20.61
CA GLN A 92 -1.26 6.34 -21.40
C GLN A 92 -2.80 6.38 -21.42
N LEU A 93 -3.41 6.78 -20.32
CA LEU A 93 -4.86 6.93 -20.19
C LEU A 93 -5.37 8.33 -20.56
N HIS A 94 -4.49 9.21 -21.05
CA HIS A 94 -4.82 10.60 -21.38
C HIS A 94 -5.53 11.37 -20.24
N ILE A 95 -5.14 11.09 -18.99
CA ILE A 95 -5.71 11.75 -17.80
C ILE A 95 -5.11 13.15 -17.66
N PRO A 96 -5.92 14.23 -17.74
CA PRO A 96 -5.41 15.57 -17.54
C PRO A 96 -5.16 15.83 -16.05
N LEU A 97 -3.92 16.12 -15.69
CA LEU A 97 -3.50 16.44 -14.32
C LEU A 97 -3.66 17.94 -14.00
N GLN A 98 -4.80 18.53 -14.34
CA GLN A 98 -5.05 19.97 -14.22
C GLN A 98 -5.91 20.35 -13.02
N SER A 99 -6.63 19.39 -12.42
CA SER A 99 -7.46 19.63 -11.26
C SER A 99 -7.48 18.41 -10.32
N GLU A 100 -7.56 18.67 -9.03
CA GLU A 100 -7.61 17.64 -7.99
C GLU A 100 -8.80 16.66 -8.15
N PRO A 101 -10.03 17.10 -8.48
CA PRO A 101 -11.15 16.17 -8.66
C PRO A 101 -10.91 15.19 -9.80
N VAL A 102 -10.36 15.65 -10.94
CA VAL A 102 -10.09 14.78 -12.10
C VAL A 102 -9.06 13.71 -11.75
N VAL A 103 -8.00 14.07 -11.04
CA VAL A 103 -6.98 13.11 -10.60
C VAL A 103 -7.57 12.10 -9.62
N THR A 104 -8.41 12.57 -8.69
CA THR A 104 -9.06 11.72 -7.68
C THR A 104 -10.02 10.72 -8.33
N ASP A 105 -10.89 11.18 -9.22
CA ASP A 105 -11.86 10.33 -9.92
C ASP A 105 -11.16 9.30 -10.79
N ALA A 106 -10.12 9.71 -11.54
CA ALA A 106 -9.35 8.79 -12.37
C ALA A 106 -8.60 7.73 -11.53
N PHE A 107 -8.01 8.14 -10.41
CA PHE A 107 -7.34 7.22 -9.48
C PHE A 107 -8.33 6.19 -8.90
N LEU A 108 -9.50 6.65 -8.43
CA LEU A 108 -10.53 5.77 -7.89
C LEU A 108 -11.11 4.82 -8.94
N ALA A 109 -11.31 5.29 -10.17
CA ALA A 109 -11.78 4.46 -11.28
C ALA A 109 -10.78 3.35 -11.63
N VAL A 110 -9.49 3.68 -11.75
CA VAL A 110 -8.43 2.69 -12.01
C VAL A 110 -8.31 1.70 -10.86
N ALA A 111 -8.33 2.16 -9.60
CA ALA A 111 -8.29 1.29 -8.43
C ALA A 111 -9.50 0.35 -8.40
N GLY A 112 -10.71 0.87 -8.60
CA GLY A 112 -11.93 0.08 -8.66
C GLY A 112 -11.88 -0.98 -9.76
N HIS A 113 -11.29 -0.67 -10.91
CA HIS A 113 -11.11 -1.64 -11.98
C HIS A 113 -10.10 -2.74 -11.61
N ILE A 114 -8.93 -2.37 -11.05
CA ILE A 114 -7.90 -3.33 -10.61
C ILE A 114 -8.47 -4.31 -9.58
N PHE A 115 -9.26 -3.82 -8.62
CA PHE A 115 -9.82 -4.64 -7.56
C PHE A 115 -11.15 -5.33 -7.92
N SER A 116 -11.70 -5.09 -9.12
CA SER A 116 -12.99 -5.67 -9.53
C SER A 116 -13.00 -7.19 -9.62
N ALA A 117 -11.84 -7.80 -9.87
CA ALA A 117 -11.65 -9.25 -9.92
C ALA A 117 -11.15 -9.86 -8.59
N GLY A 118 -11.10 -9.07 -7.52
CA GLY A 118 -10.56 -9.46 -6.22
C GLY A 118 -9.29 -8.68 -5.85
N ILE A 119 -8.81 -8.89 -4.62
CA ILE A 119 -7.66 -8.20 -4.06
C ILE A 119 -6.50 -9.19 -3.93
N THR A 120 -5.34 -8.82 -4.47
CA THR A 120 -4.07 -9.54 -4.28
C THR A 120 -3.04 -8.64 -3.61
N TRP A 121 -1.95 -9.25 -3.13
CA TRP A 121 -0.72 -8.51 -2.85
C TRP A 121 -0.10 -7.96 -4.14
#